data_AF-G6F0I8-F1
#
_entry.id   AF-G6F0I8-F1
#
_cell.length_a   1.000
_cell.length_b   1.000
_cell.length_c   1.000
_cell.angle_alpha   90.00
_cell.angle_beta   90.00
_cell.angle_gamma   90.00
#
_symmetry.space_group_name_H-M   'P 1'
#
loop_
_entity.id
_entity.type
_entity.pdbx_description
1 polymer ?
#
loop_
_entity_poly.entity_id
_entity_poly.type
_entity_poly.pdbx_seq_one_letter_code
_entity_poly.pdbx_strand_id
1 'polypeptide(L)' 'MAALNELKSWWPRIAEISIGAQRHGLVMLDEHDQPLRPAKLWNDTESEPQAKKLRETLQAATWVN' A
#
# COMPACT_ATOMS: atom_id res chain seq x y z
N MET A 1 -7.21 -8.62 13.94
CA MET A 1 -7.12 -9.79 13.04
C MET A 1 -8.22 -10.81 13.37
N ALA A 2 -9.48 -10.49 13.05
CA ALA A 2 -10.61 -11.40 13.31
C ALA A 2 -10.54 -12.65 12.41
N ALA A 3 -10.33 -12.46 11.11
CA ALA A 3 -10.25 -13.54 10.13
C ALA A 3 -9.18 -14.60 10.44
N LEU A 4 -7.98 -14.19 10.87
CA LEU A 4 -6.92 -15.16 11.21
C LEU A 4 -7.23 -15.95 12.50
N ASN A 5 -7.97 -15.35 13.44
CA ASN A 5 -8.37 -16.02 14.67
C ASN A 5 -9.40 -17.12 14.42
N GLU A 6 -10.27 -16.96 13.43
CA GLU A 6 -11.26 -17.97 13.03
C GLU A 6 -10.61 -19.26 12.50
N LEU A 7 -9.38 -19.16 11.98
CA LEU A 7 -8.63 -20.27 11.40
C LEU A 7 -7.72 -20.99 12.42
N LYS A 8 -7.68 -20.56 13.68
CA LYS A 8 -6.72 -21.06 14.69
C LYS A 8 -6.72 -22.57 14.87
N SER A 9 -7.90 -23.20 14.89
CA SER A 9 -8.02 -24.66 15.05
C SER A 9 -7.41 -25.43 13.88
N TRP A 10 -7.22 -24.79 12.73
CA TRP A 10 -6.68 -25.38 11.52
C TRP A 10 -5.22 -25.01 11.27
N TRP A 11 -4.59 -24.16 12.09
CA TRP A 11 -3.21 -23.69 11.89
C TRP A 11 -2.20 -24.78 11.54
N PRO A 12 -2.15 -25.94 12.23
CA PRO A 12 -1.19 -26.99 11.89
C PRO A 12 -1.37 -27.61 10.49
N ARG A 13 -2.51 -27.35 9.83
CA ARG A 13 -2.90 -27.91 8.53
C ARG A 13 -2.83 -26.89 7.40
N ILE A 14 -2.53 -25.62 7.69
CA ILE A 14 -2.39 -24.59 6.66
C ILE A 14 -1.00 -24.73 6.04
N ALA A 15 -0.95 -25.09 4.76
CA ALA A 15 0.30 -25.21 4.02
C ALA A 15 0.84 -23.84 3.57
N GLU A 16 -0.04 -22.90 3.21
CA GLU A 16 0.32 -21.65 2.56
C GLU A 16 -0.66 -20.52 2.90
N ILE A 17 -0.18 -19.27 2.81
CA ILE A 17 -0.96 -18.05 3.03
C ILE A 17 -0.59 -17.03 1.94
N SER A 18 -1.60 -16.33 1.40
CA SER A 18 -1.42 -15.16 0.55
C SER A 18 -2.27 -14.00 1.07
N ILE A 19 -1.86 -12.76 0.76
CA ILE A 19 -2.55 -11.55 1.20
C ILE A 19 -2.88 -10.73 -0.06
N GLY A 20 -4.17 -10.57 -0.34
CA GLY A 20 -4.66 -9.60 -1.31
C GLY A 20 -4.81 -8.22 -0.68
N ALA A 21 -4.38 -7.18 -1.38
CA ALA A 21 -4.50 -5.80 -0.91
C ALA A 21 -4.97 -4.88 -2.04
N GLN A 22 -5.50 -3.71 -1.67
CA GLN A 22 -5.75 -2.64 -2.63
C GLN A 22 -4.43 -2.13 -3.24
N ARG A 23 -4.50 -1.59 -4.46
CA ARG A 23 -3.33 -1.01 -5.15
C ARG A 23 -3.02 0.41 -4.65
N HIS A 24 -1.79 0.86 -4.89
CA HIS A 24 -1.34 2.26 -4.73
C HIS A 24 -1.39 2.86 -3.32
N GLY A 25 -1.67 2.06 -2.28
CA GLY A 25 -1.62 2.56 -0.90
C GLY A 25 -0.19 2.91 -0.49
N LEU A 26 -0.02 4.05 0.20
CA LEU A 26 1.26 4.45 0.78
C LEU A 26 1.25 4.24 2.29
N VAL A 27 2.11 3.34 2.76
CA VAL A 27 2.42 3.13 4.19
C VAL A 27 3.87 3.56 4.40
N MET A 28 4.11 4.53 5.28
CA MET A 28 5.46 4.98 5.62
C MET A 28 5.80 4.50 7.03
N LEU A 29 6.96 3.88 7.18
CA LEU A 29 7.48 3.39 8.45
C LEU A 29 8.69 4.22 8.87
N ASP A 30 8.91 4.30 10.18
CA ASP A 30 10.16 4.81 10.75
C ASP A 30 11.23 3.71 10.83
N GLU A 31 12.36 4.03 11.46
CA GLU A 31 13.49 3.11 11.67
C GLU A 31 13.21 1.94 12.62
N HIS A 32 12.04 1.94 13.26
CA HIS A 32 11.56 0.90 14.17
C HIS A 32 10.31 0.18 13.63
N ASP A 33 10.09 0.26 12.33
CA ASP A 33 8.93 -0.31 11.62
C ASP A 33 7.57 0.20 12.14
N GLN A 34 7.52 1.39 12.76
CA GLN A 34 6.28 1.99 13.22
C GLN A 34 5.66 2.90 12.16
N PRO A 35 4.32 2.88 11.98
CA PRO A 35 3.66 3.79 11.05
C PRO A 35 3.89 5.27 11.43
N LEU A 36 4.46 6.04 10.50
CA LEU A 36 4.71 7.48 10.69
C LEU A 36 3.42 8.31 10.68
N ARG A 37 2.41 7.86 9.93
CA ARG A 37 1.10 8.54 9.75
C ARG A 37 0.05 7.57 9.18
N PRO A 38 -1.24 7.92 9.17
CA PRO A 38 -2.25 7.14 8.46
C PRO A 38 -1.87 6.88 7.01
N ALA A 39 -2.19 5.68 6.51
CA ALA A 39 -1.91 5.31 5.14
C ALA A 39 -2.71 6.17 4.16
N LYS A 40 -2.07 6.64 3.08
CA LYS A 40 -2.81 7.27 1.98
C LYS A 40 -3.39 6.18 1.09
N LEU A 41 -4.69 6.26 0.81
CA LEU A 41 -5.40 5.28 -0.01
C LEU A 41 -5.37 5.70 -1.48
N TRP A 42 -5.73 4.77 -2.37
CA TRP A 42 -5.76 5.04 -3.82
C TRP A 42 -6.73 6.15 -4.23
N ASN A 43 -7.81 6.34 -3.45
CA ASN A 43 -8.86 7.32 -3.68
C ASN A 43 -8.64 8.64 -2.90
N ASP A 44 -7.49 8.79 -2.26
CA ASP A 44 -7.09 10.00 -1.56
C ASP A 44 -6.66 11.08 -2.57
N THR A 45 -7.25 12.27 -2.48
CA THR A 45 -7.03 13.37 -3.43
C THR A 45 -6.02 14.42 -2.96
N GLU A 46 -5.46 14.29 -1.75
CA GLU A 46 -4.53 15.29 -1.20
C GLU A 46 -3.22 15.37 -2.00
N SER A 47 -2.87 14.31 -2.75
CA SER A 47 -1.66 14.23 -3.57
C SER A 47 -1.82 14.87 -4.97
N GLU A 48 -2.96 15.50 -5.27
CA GLU A 48 -3.27 16.09 -6.57
C GLU A 48 -2.23 17.16 -7.01
N PRO A 49 -1.82 18.11 -6.16
CA PRO A 49 -0.81 19.11 -6.55
C PRO A 49 0.54 18.49 -6.92
N GLN A 50 0.97 17.44 -6.21
CA GLN A 50 2.22 16.73 -6.44
C GLN A 50 2.15 15.95 -7.76
N ALA A 51 1.02 15.28 -8.03
CA ALA A 51 0.79 14.58 -9.29
C ALA A 51 0.83 15.56 -10.48
N LYS A 52 0.22 16.75 -10.34
CA LYS A 52 0.32 17.82 -11.33
C LYS A 52 1.76 18.25 -11.55
N LYS A 53 2.51 18.51 -10.48
CA LYS A 53 3.91 18.94 -10.56
C LYS A 53 4.81 17.91 -11.26
N LEU A 54 4.59 16.62 -10.99
CA LEU A 54 5.32 15.54 -11.65
C LEU A 54 5.06 15.51 -13.16
N ARG A 55 3.80 15.66 -13.59
CA ARG A 55 3.45 15.73 -15.02
C ARG A 55 4.07 16.93 -15.74
N GLU A 56 4.22 18.06 -15.06
CA GLU A 56 4.87 19.25 -15.63
C GLU A 56 6.39 19.10 -15.72
N THR A 57 7.00 18.36 -14.79
CA THR A 57 8.46 18.24 -14.67
C THR A 57 9.02 17.10 -15.52
N LEU A 58 8.24 16.04 -15.72
CA LEU A 58 8.70 14.82 -16.40
C LEU A 58 8.05 14.73 -17.77
N GLN A 59 8.87 14.60 -18.81
CA GLN A 59 8.37 14.48 -20.18
C GLN A 59 7.66 13.13 -20.37
N ALA A 60 6.66 13.08 -21.24
CA ALA A 60 5.95 11.84 -21.55
C ALA A 60 6.92 10.73 -22.02
N ALA A 61 7.97 11.09 -22.76
CA ALA A 61 9.02 10.17 -23.19
C ALA A 61 9.81 9.51 -22.04
N THR A 62 9.73 10.05 -20.80
CA THR A 62 10.34 9.43 -19.62
C THR A 62 9.55 8.22 -19.10
N TRP A 63 8.28 8.08 -19.52
CA TRP A 63 7.35 7.10 -18.96
C TRP A 63 6.83 6.07 -19.98
N VAL A 64 7.03 6.32 -21.27
CA VAL A 64 6.63 5.42 -22.35
C VAL A 64 7.89 4.69 -22.82
N ASN A 65 8.05 3.43 -22.40
CA ASN A 65 8.95 2.48 -23.04
C ASN A 65 8.24 1.79 -24.20
#